data_AF-F2NUM9-F1
#
_entry.id   AF-F2NUM9-F1
#
_cell.length_a   1.000
_cell.length_b   1.000
_cell.length_c   1.000
_cell.angle_alpha   90.00
_cell.angle_beta   90.00
_cell.angle_gamma   90.00
#
_symmetry.space_group_name_H-M   'P 1'
#
loop_
_entity.id
_entity.type
_entity.pdbx_description
1 polymer ?
#
loop_
_entity_poly.entity_id
_entity_poly.type
_entity_poly.pdbx_seq_one_letter_code
_entity_poly.pdbx_strand_id
1 'polypeptide(L)'
;MTLTENILKLFEIVNDLRKNFPNKEFTLDGRLVGDIGEILVQENYDVHLYSTLEKTYDGYDSYNRKVQIKATFKDKLSFPCNKSEVPDYYIGIKINSDGSFEEIYNGKGSYIWELVKSRQKTKTSSFQISVSSLKKLNDSVDVFDKIEEKNNKMSEDSIGSSMYTIGERKNNKYLKEIDISILTDSIMEKYSKQLDYCNLDKEALEGKYYDRKGWVYYGEGPFHCFDLQIKELVKN
;
A
#
# COMPACT_ATOMS: atom_id res chain seq x y z
N MET A 1 22.90 17.03 -5.01
CA MET A 1 23.23 15.79 -4.28
C MET A 1 21.91 15.09 -4.04
N THR A 2 21.75 13.85 -4.49
CA THR A 2 20.51 13.07 -4.34
C THR A 2 20.37 12.55 -2.91
N LEU A 3 19.17 12.12 -2.52
CA LEU A 3 18.95 11.49 -1.22
C LEU A 3 19.83 10.24 -1.05
N THR A 4 19.93 9.41 -2.09
CA THR A 4 20.81 8.24 -2.15
C THR A 4 22.28 8.59 -1.89
N GLU A 5 22.80 9.65 -2.53
CA GLU A 5 24.18 10.12 -2.32
C GLU A 5 24.42 10.56 -0.86
N ASN A 6 23.43 11.19 -0.22
CA ASN A 6 23.53 11.58 1.18
C ASN A 6 23.50 10.37 2.13
N ILE A 7 22.66 9.36 1.84
CA ILE A 7 22.59 8.11 2.62
C ILE A 7 23.93 7.35 2.52
N LEU A 8 24.51 7.26 1.31
CA LEU A 8 25.83 6.66 1.09
C LEU A 8 26.90 7.29 1.97
N LYS A 9 27.01 8.62 1.94
CA LYS A 9 27.97 9.37 2.77
C LYS A 9 27.75 9.16 4.26
N LEU A 10 26.50 9.08 4.68
CA LEU A 10 26.15 8.81 6.07
C LEU A 10 26.68 7.44 6.52
N PHE A 11 26.55 6.41 5.67
CA PHE A 11 27.11 5.09 5.92
C PHE A 11 28.63 5.07 5.94
N GLU A 12 29.28 5.78 5.00
CA GLU A 12 30.75 5.93 4.97
C GLU A 12 31.25 6.52 6.29
N ILE A 13 30.65 7.62 6.75
CA ILE A 13 31.01 8.27 8.03
C ILE A 13 30.82 7.31 9.21
N VAL A 14 29.69 6.59 9.28
CA VAL A 14 29.45 5.63 10.37
C VAL A 14 30.46 4.50 10.35
N ASN A 15 30.84 4.01 9.17
CA ASN A 15 31.83 2.94 9.02
C ASN A 15 33.23 3.41 9.43
N ASP A 16 33.62 4.63 9.05
CA ASP A 16 34.90 5.23 9.46
C ASP A 16 34.97 5.42 10.98
N LEU A 17 33.88 5.87 11.60
CA LEU A 17 33.80 5.99 13.06
C LEU A 17 33.95 4.64 13.75
N ARG A 18 33.28 3.58 13.27
CA ARG A 18 33.42 2.22 13.81
C ARG A 18 34.83 1.67 13.66
N LYS A 19 35.48 1.95 12.53
CA LYS A 19 36.87 1.53 12.27
C LYS A 19 37.86 2.24 13.21
N ASN A 20 37.66 3.53 13.44
CA ASN A 20 38.55 4.34 14.28
C ASN A 20 38.31 4.12 15.79
N PHE A 21 37.09 3.75 16.21
CA PHE A 21 36.77 3.46 17.60
C PHE A 21 36.00 2.14 17.74
N PRO A 22 36.67 0.97 17.63
CA PRO A 22 36.02 -0.34 17.61
C PRO A 22 35.27 -0.71 18.90
N ASN A 23 35.57 -0.05 20.02
CA ASN A 23 34.91 -0.26 21.30
C ASN A 23 33.59 0.53 21.45
N LYS A 24 33.13 1.21 20.39
CA LYS A 24 31.89 1.99 20.38
C LYS A 24 30.98 1.54 19.26
N GLU A 25 29.72 1.30 19.61
CA GLU A 25 28.67 1.02 18.63
C GLU A 25 28.15 2.34 18.07
N PHE A 26 28.73 2.84 16.97
CA PHE A 26 28.11 3.95 16.23
C PHE A 26 26.90 3.41 15.47
N THR A 27 25.72 3.90 15.82
CA THR A 27 24.46 3.56 15.15
C THR A 27 23.78 4.84 14.68
N LEU A 28 23.08 4.76 13.55
CA LEU A 28 22.18 5.82 13.15
C LEU A 28 20.99 5.84 14.10
N ASP A 29 20.68 7.03 14.60
CA ASP A 29 19.55 7.23 15.51
C ASP A 29 18.22 6.94 14.82
N GLY A 30 17.28 6.35 15.56
CA GLY A 30 15.99 5.92 15.04
C GLY A 30 15.13 7.05 14.46
N ARG A 31 15.25 8.28 14.97
CA ARG A 31 14.52 9.44 14.44
C ARG A 31 14.98 9.77 13.03
N LEU A 32 16.29 9.82 12.81
CA LEU A 32 16.89 10.07 11.51
C LEU A 32 16.50 8.98 10.50
N VAL A 33 16.53 7.70 10.92
CA VAL A 33 16.07 6.60 10.06
C VAL A 33 14.60 6.78 9.67
N GLY A 34 13.77 7.22 10.62
CA GLY A 34 12.35 7.55 10.38
C GLY A 34 12.17 8.65 9.33
N ASP A 35 12.83 9.79 9.51
CA ASP A 35 12.75 10.92 8.57
C ASP A 35 13.18 10.52 7.15
N ILE A 36 14.27 9.77 7.01
CA ILE A 36 14.72 9.27 5.70
C ILE A 36 13.66 8.34 5.09
N GLY A 37 13.07 7.46 5.91
CA GLY A 37 12.05 6.54 5.48
C GLY A 37 10.77 7.22 4.99
N GLU A 38 10.32 8.25 5.70
CA GLU A 38 9.16 9.06 5.32
C GLU A 38 9.35 9.70 3.95
N ILE A 39 10.51 10.30 3.70
CA ILE A 39 10.83 10.91 2.39
C ILE A 39 10.90 9.86 1.28
N LEU A 40 11.60 8.73 1.51
CA LEU A 40 11.69 7.66 0.52
C LEU A 40 10.31 7.10 0.16
N VAL A 41 9.43 6.91 1.15
CA VAL A 41 8.06 6.45 0.89
C VAL A 41 7.26 7.51 0.14
N GLN A 42 7.32 8.77 0.54
CA GLN A 42 6.63 9.85 -0.17
C GLN A 42 7.11 9.99 -1.62
N GLU A 43 8.39 9.80 -1.92
CA GLU A 43 8.90 9.89 -3.30
C GLU A 43 8.46 8.73 -4.19
N ASN A 44 8.27 7.53 -3.63
CA ASN A 44 8.07 6.30 -4.41
C ASN A 44 6.65 5.73 -4.35
N TYR A 45 5.84 6.13 -3.37
CA TYR A 45 4.46 5.66 -3.18
C TYR A 45 3.49 6.83 -3.19
N ASP A 46 2.22 6.54 -3.47
CA ASP A 46 1.10 7.45 -3.32
C ASP A 46 0.84 7.71 -1.82
N VAL A 47 1.74 8.48 -1.21
CA VAL A 47 1.65 8.93 0.18
C VAL A 47 1.96 10.41 0.23
N HIS A 48 1.11 11.14 0.95
CA HIS A 48 1.26 12.54 1.31
C HIS A 48 1.50 12.62 2.82
N LEU A 49 2.65 13.14 3.23
CA LEU A 49 3.00 13.28 4.64
C LEU A 49 2.20 14.41 5.29
N TYR A 50 1.82 14.24 6.56
CA TYR A 50 1.23 15.33 7.33
C TYR A 50 2.29 16.38 7.68
N SER A 51 1.93 17.67 7.56
CA SER A 51 2.82 18.78 7.90
C SER A 51 3.07 18.94 9.40
N THR A 52 2.18 18.38 10.22
CA THR A 52 2.22 18.41 11.67
C THR A 52 2.17 16.99 12.20
N LEU A 53 2.79 16.75 13.37
CA LEU A 53 2.73 15.50 14.12
C LEU A 53 1.29 15.21 14.58
N GLU A 54 0.41 14.85 13.66
CA GLU A 54 -0.84 14.14 13.93
C GLU A 54 -0.42 12.82 14.60
N LYS A 55 -0.77 12.67 15.89
CA LYS A 55 -0.08 11.79 16.87
C LYS A 55 -0.07 10.28 16.57
N THR A 56 -0.52 9.82 15.41
CA THR A 56 -0.73 8.39 15.15
C THR A 56 -0.35 7.94 13.73
N TYR A 57 -0.22 8.86 12.77
CA TYR A 57 0.02 8.54 11.37
C TYR A 57 1.01 9.52 10.77
N ASP A 58 1.83 9.05 9.83
CA ASP A 58 2.84 9.88 9.18
C ASP A 58 2.27 10.55 7.92
N GLY A 59 1.25 9.94 7.30
CA GLY A 59 0.61 10.49 6.11
C GLY A 59 -0.68 9.78 5.72
N TYR A 60 -1.11 10.05 4.49
CA TYR A 60 -2.31 9.48 3.86
C TYR A 60 -2.09 9.33 2.35
N ASP A 61 -2.82 8.44 1.70
CA ASP A 61 -2.79 8.29 0.24
C ASP A 61 -3.93 9.05 -0.47
N SER A 62 -4.02 8.98 -1.80
CA SER A 62 -5.07 9.64 -2.58
C SER A 62 -6.50 9.17 -2.25
N TYR A 63 -6.63 8.00 -1.63
CA TYR A 63 -7.89 7.45 -1.12
C TYR A 63 -8.17 7.83 0.34
N ASN A 64 -7.40 8.76 0.93
CA ASN A 64 -7.46 9.17 2.34
C ASN A 64 -7.23 8.01 3.34
N ARG A 65 -6.56 6.94 2.93
CA ARG A 65 -6.15 5.85 3.83
C ARG A 65 -4.98 6.34 4.67
N LYS A 66 -5.09 6.28 5.99
CA LYS A 66 -4.05 6.76 6.91
C LYS A 66 -2.90 5.75 6.99
N VAL A 67 -1.67 6.23 6.82
CA VAL A 67 -0.46 5.41 6.70
C VAL A 67 0.52 5.73 7.83
N GLN A 68 1.00 4.69 8.51
CA GLN A 68 2.19 4.74 9.34
C GLN A 68 3.37 4.14 8.56
N ILE A 69 4.47 4.86 8.52
CA ILE A 69 5.73 4.50 7.90
C ILE A 69 6.69 4.04 8.99
N LYS A 70 7.42 2.95 8.71
CA LYS A 70 8.56 2.51 9.53
C LYS A 70 9.71 2.11 8.63
N ALA A 71 10.89 2.62 8.96
CA ALA A 71 12.12 2.31 8.26
C ALA A 71 13.15 1.68 9.20
N THR A 72 14.04 0.86 8.62
CA THR A 72 15.14 0.25 9.34
C THR A 72 16.36 0.12 8.43
N PHE A 73 17.56 0.26 9.01
CA PHE A 73 18.81 -0.16 8.38
C PHE A 73 19.21 -1.59 8.81
N LYS A 74 18.40 -2.23 9.65
CA LYS A 74 18.65 -3.57 10.22
C LYS A 74 17.60 -4.56 9.71
N ASP A 75 17.37 -5.62 10.48
CA ASP A 75 16.48 -6.72 10.09
C ASP A 75 15.18 -6.79 10.89
N LYS A 76 14.83 -5.71 11.61
CA LYS A 76 13.60 -5.63 12.39
C LYS A 76 12.93 -4.26 12.25
N LEU A 77 11.62 -4.28 12.27
CA LEU A 77 10.75 -3.10 12.31
C LEU A 77 9.90 -3.13 13.59
N SER A 78 9.63 -1.94 14.12
CA SER A 78 8.80 -1.76 15.31
C SER A 78 7.31 -1.81 14.94
N PHE A 79 6.53 -2.43 15.81
CA PHE A 79 5.07 -2.47 15.70
C PHE A 79 4.43 -2.30 17.08
N PRO A 80 3.26 -1.66 17.21
CA PRO A 80 2.61 -1.43 18.51
C PRO A 80 2.20 -2.72 19.23
N CYS A 81 2.29 -2.73 20.56
CA CYS A 81 1.86 -3.85 21.40
C CYS A 81 0.38 -3.79 21.80
N ASN A 82 -0.30 -2.67 21.54
CA ASN A 82 -1.69 -2.45 21.91
C ASN A 82 -2.58 -2.40 20.67
N LYS A 83 -3.71 -3.10 20.70
CA LYS A 83 -4.67 -3.12 19.60
C LYS A 83 -5.19 -1.72 19.24
N SER A 84 -5.35 -0.84 20.22
CA SER A 84 -5.79 0.54 20.04
C SER A 84 -4.78 1.44 19.32
N GLU A 85 -3.54 1.00 19.19
CA GLU A 85 -2.45 1.72 18.52
C GLU A 85 -2.12 1.11 17.15
N VAL A 86 -2.81 0.04 16.74
CA VAL A 86 -2.60 -0.58 15.43
C VAL A 86 -2.97 0.43 14.34
N PRO A 87 -2.06 0.73 13.40
CA PRO A 87 -2.36 1.69 12.35
C PRO A 87 -3.31 1.09 11.32
N ASP A 88 -4.09 1.95 10.66
CA ASP A 88 -4.96 1.56 9.54
C ASP A 88 -4.12 0.89 8.43
N TYR A 89 -3.11 1.60 7.91
CA TYR A 89 -2.11 1.08 6.98
C TYR A 89 -0.69 1.24 7.50
N TYR A 90 0.17 0.32 7.11
CA TYR A 90 1.57 0.26 7.49
C TYR A 90 2.43 0.06 6.24
N ILE A 91 3.41 0.94 6.05
CA ILE A 91 4.49 0.75 5.08
C ILE A 91 5.79 0.54 5.86
N GLY A 92 6.37 -0.65 5.71
CA GLY A 92 7.66 -1.01 6.27
C GLY A 92 8.71 -1.07 5.18
N ILE A 93 9.81 -0.33 5.32
CA ILE A 93 10.94 -0.40 4.38
C ILE A 93 12.25 -0.76 5.07
N LYS A 94 13.15 -1.39 4.34
CA LYS A 94 14.55 -1.58 4.74
C LYS A 94 15.42 -0.76 3.80
N ILE A 95 16.24 0.11 4.37
CA ILE A 95 17.18 0.93 3.60
C ILE A 95 18.52 0.19 3.62
N ASN A 96 19.11 0.00 2.44
CA ASN A 96 20.37 -0.66 2.23
C ASN A 96 21.55 0.31 2.37
N SER A 97 22.75 -0.23 2.58
CA SER A 97 23.96 0.59 2.73
C SER A 97 24.35 1.37 1.48
N ASP A 98 23.85 0.95 0.32
CA ASP A 98 24.05 1.64 -0.96
C ASP A 98 23.03 2.78 -1.19
N GLY A 99 22.14 3.04 -0.23
CA GLY A 99 21.08 4.04 -0.33
C GLY A 99 19.86 3.59 -1.13
N SER A 100 19.83 2.38 -1.67
CA SER A 100 18.60 1.74 -2.16
C SER A 100 17.70 1.34 -0.98
N PHE A 101 16.45 1.00 -1.25
CA PHE A 101 15.56 0.46 -0.23
C PHE A 101 14.67 -0.65 -0.79
N GLU A 102 14.12 -1.46 0.12
CA GLU A 102 13.23 -2.58 -0.18
C GLU A 102 11.91 -2.40 0.55
N GLU A 103 10.79 -2.66 -0.14
CA GLU A 103 9.48 -2.86 0.50
C GLU A 103 9.55 -4.14 1.34
N ILE A 104 9.37 -3.99 2.65
CA ILE A 104 9.31 -5.10 3.60
C ILE A 104 7.85 -5.50 3.85
N TYR A 105 6.97 -4.51 3.89
CA TYR A 105 5.53 -4.70 4.03
C TYR A 105 4.79 -3.48 3.53
N ASN A 106 3.68 -3.69 2.84
CA ASN A 106 2.76 -2.65 2.42
C ASN A 106 1.34 -3.20 2.53
N GLY A 107 0.56 -2.65 3.47
CA GLY A 107 -0.86 -2.94 3.59
C GLY A 107 -1.43 -2.64 4.96
N LYS A 108 -2.55 -3.26 5.32
CA LYS A 108 -3.25 -2.96 6.58
C LYS A 108 -2.45 -3.37 7.81
N GLY A 109 -2.43 -2.53 8.85
CA GLY A 109 -1.78 -2.87 10.11
C GLY A 109 -2.44 -4.05 10.83
N SER A 110 -3.73 -4.29 10.56
CA SER A 110 -4.48 -5.41 11.14
C SER A 110 -3.91 -6.79 10.78
N TYR A 111 -3.31 -6.97 9.59
CA TYR A 111 -2.68 -8.23 9.21
C TYR A 111 -1.43 -8.51 10.03
N ILE A 112 -0.63 -7.47 10.29
CA ILE A 112 0.51 -7.57 11.20
C ILE A 112 0.03 -7.86 12.62
N TRP A 113 -1.04 -7.22 13.08
CA TRP A 113 -1.62 -7.49 14.40
C TRP A 113 -2.01 -8.96 14.58
N GLU A 114 -2.66 -9.57 13.59
CA GLU A 114 -3.03 -10.98 13.62
C GLU A 114 -1.81 -11.92 13.77
N LEU A 115 -0.66 -11.54 13.18
CA LEU A 115 0.60 -12.26 13.31
C LEU A 115 1.21 -12.15 14.73
N VAL A 116 0.96 -11.06 15.46
CA VAL A 116 1.65 -10.76 16.73
C VAL A 116 0.77 -10.71 17.97
N LYS A 117 -0.56 -10.76 17.85
CA LYS A 117 -1.51 -10.62 18.96
C LYS A 117 -1.35 -11.63 20.10
N SER A 118 -0.75 -12.79 19.84
CA SER A 118 -0.47 -13.83 20.83
C SER A 118 0.87 -13.65 21.56
N ARG A 119 1.71 -12.69 21.13
CA ARG A 119 3.00 -12.42 21.76
C ARG A 119 2.80 -11.71 23.09
N GLN A 120 3.65 -12.03 24.06
CA GLN A 120 3.69 -11.32 25.33
C GLN A 120 4.12 -9.87 25.11
N LYS A 121 3.41 -8.93 25.75
CA LYS A 121 3.73 -7.50 25.67
C LYS A 121 5.16 -7.24 26.14
N THR A 122 5.87 -6.39 25.41
CA THR A 122 7.22 -5.95 25.75
C THR A 122 7.20 -4.80 26.74
N LYS A 123 8.26 -4.64 27.55
CA LYS A 123 8.43 -3.48 28.46
C LYS A 123 8.44 -2.13 27.74
N THR A 124 8.86 -2.10 26.47
CA THR A 124 8.97 -0.91 25.62
C THR A 124 7.70 -0.61 24.82
N SER A 125 6.59 -1.31 25.09
CA SER A 125 5.31 -1.17 24.36
C SER A 125 5.38 -1.33 22.84
N SER A 126 6.44 -1.93 22.30
CA SER A 126 6.59 -2.19 20.87
C SER A 126 7.21 -3.56 20.59
N PHE A 127 6.54 -4.33 19.74
CA PHE A 127 7.07 -5.55 19.15
C PHE A 127 8.16 -5.23 18.14
N GLN A 128 9.18 -6.08 18.10
CA GLN A 128 10.19 -6.08 17.05
C GLN A 128 9.91 -7.26 16.13
N ILE A 129 9.48 -6.99 14.90
CA ILE A 129 9.11 -8.01 13.92
C ILE A 129 10.24 -8.11 12.90
N SER A 130 10.68 -9.34 12.60
CA SER A 130 11.75 -9.52 11.60
C SER A 130 11.28 -9.15 10.21
N VAL A 131 12.20 -8.58 9.43
CA VAL A 131 12.03 -8.30 8.01
C VAL A 131 11.56 -9.55 7.26
N SER A 132 12.14 -10.71 7.56
CA SER A 132 11.76 -11.98 6.94
C SER A 132 10.31 -12.40 7.22
N SER A 133 9.79 -12.15 8.42
CA SER A 133 8.39 -12.46 8.75
C SER A 133 7.43 -11.49 8.07
N LEU A 134 7.79 -10.21 8.00
CA LEU A 134 6.98 -9.19 7.34
C LEU A 134 6.96 -9.38 5.82
N LYS A 135 8.09 -9.72 5.18
CA LYS A 135 8.11 -10.06 3.75
C LYS A 135 7.19 -11.23 3.41
N LYS A 136 7.27 -12.32 4.18
CA LYS A 136 6.37 -13.47 4.00
C LYS A 136 4.89 -13.09 4.16
N LEU A 137 4.58 -12.18 5.06
CA LEU A 137 3.21 -11.66 5.20
C LEU A 137 2.84 -10.79 3.99
N ASN A 138 3.75 -9.93 3.52
CA ASN A 138 3.57 -9.06 2.37
C ASN A 138 3.23 -9.82 1.09
N ASP A 139 3.84 -10.99 0.88
CA ASP A 139 3.55 -11.87 -0.26
C ASP A 139 2.09 -12.35 -0.31
N SER A 140 1.39 -12.31 0.83
CA SER A 140 -0.01 -12.69 0.96
C SER A 140 -0.98 -11.50 0.99
N VAL A 141 -0.46 -10.26 0.98
CA VAL A 141 -1.30 -9.05 0.96
C VAL A 141 -1.90 -8.89 -0.43
N ASP A 142 -3.22 -8.68 -0.46
CA ASP A 142 -3.94 -8.41 -1.69
C ASP A 142 -3.49 -7.05 -2.27
N VAL A 143 -3.29 -6.97 -3.59
CA VAL A 143 -2.86 -5.75 -4.28
C VAL A 143 -3.77 -4.55 -3.98
N PHE A 144 -5.07 -4.77 -3.77
CA PHE A 144 -6.02 -3.70 -3.44
C PHE A 144 -5.89 -3.18 -2.01
N ASP A 145 -5.26 -3.96 -1.14
CA ASP A 145 -4.95 -3.56 0.22
C ASP A 145 -3.53 -3.00 0.35
N LYS A 146 -2.79 -2.83 -0.77
CA LYS A 146 -1.52 -2.11 -0.84
C LYS A 146 -1.72 -0.62 -1.15
N ILE A 147 -0.77 0.20 -0.72
CA ILE A 147 -0.58 1.58 -1.17
C ILE A 147 0.12 1.57 -2.52
N GLU A 148 -0.33 2.40 -3.46
CA GLU A 148 0.14 2.41 -4.84
C GLU A 148 1.57 2.95 -4.97
N GLU A 149 2.35 2.41 -5.90
CA GLU A 149 3.68 2.92 -6.26
C GLU A 149 3.56 4.03 -7.32
N LYS A 150 4.25 5.16 -7.14
CA LYS A 150 4.23 6.29 -8.09
C LYS A 150 4.82 5.95 -9.45
N ASN A 151 5.76 5.00 -9.50
CA ASN A 151 6.38 4.53 -10.75
C ASN A 151 5.45 3.62 -11.58
N ASN A 152 4.23 3.34 -11.11
CA ASN A 152 3.17 2.68 -11.87
C ASN A 152 2.29 3.65 -12.67
N LYS A 153 2.66 4.94 -12.79
CA LYS A 153 2.17 5.75 -13.90
C LYS A 153 2.70 5.16 -15.20
N MET A 154 1.90 4.29 -15.83
CA MET A 154 2.06 3.94 -17.24
C MET A 154 2.37 5.22 -18.01
N SER A 155 3.55 5.29 -18.61
CA SER A 155 3.97 6.40 -19.45
C SER A 155 2.87 6.75 -20.47
N GLU A 156 2.44 8.02 -20.47
CA GLU A 156 1.43 8.58 -21.39
C GLU A 156 1.82 8.40 -22.88
N ASP A 157 3.09 8.09 -23.17
CA ASP A 157 3.59 7.80 -24.53
C ASP A 157 3.25 6.39 -25.06
N SER A 158 2.61 5.52 -24.26
CA SER A 158 2.17 4.19 -24.69
C SER A 158 0.71 4.12 -25.15
N ILE A 159 -0.01 5.25 -25.17
CA ILE A 159 -1.47 5.32 -25.42
C ILE A 159 -1.84 4.92 -26.88
N GLY A 160 -0.88 4.76 -27.79
CA GLY A 160 -1.14 4.52 -29.20
C GLY A 160 -1.19 3.06 -29.70
N SER A 161 -0.92 2.02 -28.91
CA SER A 161 -0.75 0.66 -29.50
C SER A 161 -1.26 -0.53 -28.70
N SER A 162 -2.19 -0.32 -27.75
CA SER A 162 -2.92 -1.48 -27.23
C SER A 162 -4.34 -1.15 -26.80
N MET A 163 -5.22 -1.06 -27.78
CA MET A 163 -6.61 -1.48 -27.58
C MET A 163 -6.60 -2.98 -27.30
N TYR A 164 -6.53 -3.35 -26.02
CA TYR A 164 -6.65 -4.74 -25.58
C TYR A 164 -8.10 -5.20 -25.72
N THR A 165 -8.35 -6.08 -26.69
CA THR A 165 -9.63 -6.76 -26.87
C THR A 165 -9.88 -7.72 -25.71
N ILE A 166 -11.13 -7.77 -25.22
CA ILE A 166 -11.63 -8.48 -24.02
C ILE A 166 -11.37 -10.01 -24.00
N GLY A 167 -10.81 -10.59 -25.07
CA GLY A 167 -10.58 -12.04 -25.20
C GLY A 167 -9.40 -12.64 -24.46
N GLU A 168 -8.39 -11.86 -24.02
CA GLU A 168 -7.11 -12.41 -23.56
C GLU A 168 -6.91 -12.46 -22.03
N ARG A 169 -7.99 -12.43 -21.23
CA ARG A 169 -7.92 -12.56 -19.76
C ARG A 169 -8.41 -13.90 -19.21
N LYS A 170 -8.08 -15.04 -19.84
CA LYS A 170 -8.40 -16.37 -19.26
C LYS A 170 -7.49 -16.84 -18.12
N ASN A 171 -6.43 -16.11 -17.77
CA ASN A 171 -5.43 -16.57 -16.79
C ASN A 171 -5.20 -15.65 -15.58
N ASN A 172 -6.12 -14.75 -15.25
CA ASN A 172 -5.98 -13.93 -14.04
C ASN A 172 -6.65 -14.59 -12.83
N LYS A 173 -5.85 -15.04 -11.84
CA LYS A 173 -6.26 -15.75 -10.61
C LYS A 173 -7.18 -14.94 -9.67
N TYR A 174 -7.49 -13.70 -10.02
CA TYR A 174 -8.09 -12.71 -9.14
C TYR A 174 -9.50 -12.24 -9.53
N LEU A 175 -10.06 -12.78 -10.61
CA LEU A 175 -11.42 -12.45 -11.08
C LEU A 175 -12.27 -13.72 -11.09
N LYS A 176 -13.44 -13.67 -10.43
CA LYS A 176 -14.46 -14.73 -10.53
C LYS A 176 -15.57 -14.21 -11.42
N GLU A 177 -15.91 -14.97 -12.45
CA GLU A 177 -17.12 -14.76 -13.23
C GLU A 177 -18.33 -15.02 -12.32
N ILE A 178 -19.21 -14.03 -12.19
CA ILE A 178 -20.49 -14.13 -11.48
C ILE A 178 -21.57 -13.83 -12.51
N ASP A 179 -22.60 -14.68 -12.57
CA ASP A 179 -23.74 -14.52 -13.48
C ASP A 179 -24.53 -13.25 -13.10
N ILE A 180 -24.58 -12.29 -14.01
CA ILE A 180 -25.11 -10.92 -13.80
C ILE A 180 -26.58 -10.81 -14.24
N SER A 181 -27.29 -11.92 -14.33
CA SER A 181 -28.75 -11.94 -14.56
C SER A 181 -29.60 -11.21 -13.49
N ILE A 182 -28.97 -10.57 -12.49
CA ILE A 182 -29.57 -9.95 -11.30
C ILE A 182 -29.68 -8.40 -11.44
N LEU A 183 -29.17 -7.78 -12.51
CA LEU A 183 -29.34 -6.34 -12.74
C LEU A 183 -30.81 -6.00 -13.10
N THR A 184 -31.61 -5.67 -12.09
CA THR A 184 -33.01 -5.26 -12.26
C THR A 184 -33.13 -3.79 -12.69
N ASP A 185 -34.23 -3.45 -13.37
CA ASP A 185 -34.45 -2.08 -13.88
C ASP A 185 -34.59 -1.04 -12.74
N SER A 186 -35.02 -1.47 -11.55
CA SER A 186 -35.09 -0.65 -10.32
C SER A 186 -33.72 -0.18 -9.83
N ILE A 187 -32.71 -1.05 -9.92
CA ILE A 187 -31.33 -0.71 -9.58
C ILE A 187 -30.77 0.30 -10.58
N MET A 188 -31.05 0.10 -11.87
CA MET A 188 -30.60 1.00 -12.93
C MET A 188 -31.16 2.41 -12.73
N GLU A 189 -32.43 2.54 -12.34
CA GLU A 189 -33.05 3.84 -12.07
C GLU A 189 -32.42 4.54 -10.85
N LYS A 190 -32.16 3.80 -9.76
CA LYS A 190 -31.58 4.33 -8.52
C LYS A 190 -30.19 4.98 -8.73
N TYR A 191 -29.37 4.41 -9.61
CA TYR A 191 -28.01 4.91 -9.89
C TYR A 191 -27.89 5.62 -11.25
N SER A 192 -29.00 5.92 -11.92
CA SER A 192 -29.06 6.53 -13.25
C SER A 192 -28.13 7.73 -13.40
N LYS A 193 -28.14 8.68 -12.45
CA LYS A 193 -27.25 9.85 -12.50
C LYS A 193 -25.76 9.52 -12.46
N GLN A 194 -25.36 8.54 -11.66
CA GLN A 194 -23.97 8.10 -11.60
C GLN A 194 -23.59 7.33 -12.87
N LEU A 195 -24.49 6.48 -13.37
CA LEU A 195 -24.29 5.72 -14.60
C LEU A 195 -24.20 6.64 -15.82
N ASP A 196 -25.08 7.63 -15.91
CA ASP A 196 -25.09 8.67 -16.95
C ASP A 196 -23.80 9.51 -16.92
N TYR A 197 -23.31 9.87 -15.73
CA TYR A 197 -22.03 10.57 -15.56
C TYR A 197 -20.85 9.77 -16.13
N CYS A 198 -20.97 8.45 -16.16
CA CYS A 198 -19.95 7.51 -16.66
C CYS A 198 -20.21 7.02 -18.08
N ASN A 199 -21.31 7.46 -18.69
CA ASN A 199 -21.83 6.93 -19.95
C ASN A 199 -21.97 5.40 -19.96
N LEU A 200 -22.50 4.85 -18.85
CA LEU A 200 -22.71 3.41 -18.65
C LEU A 200 -24.20 3.06 -18.76
N ASP A 201 -24.52 2.05 -19.55
CA ASP A 201 -25.85 1.45 -19.62
C ASP A 201 -25.86 -0.01 -19.13
N LYS A 202 -27.03 -0.65 -19.18
CA LYS A 202 -27.23 -2.03 -18.73
C LYS A 202 -26.34 -3.02 -19.48
N GLU A 203 -26.22 -2.82 -20.80
CA GLU A 203 -25.43 -3.66 -21.71
C GLU A 203 -23.93 -3.47 -21.45
N ALA A 204 -23.50 -2.25 -21.10
CA ALA A 204 -22.14 -1.96 -20.69
C ALA A 204 -21.77 -2.60 -19.35
N LEU A 205 -22.71 -2.95 -18.47
CA LEU A 205 -22.42 -3.65 -17.22
C LEU A 205 -22.40 -5.18 -17.38
N GLU A 206 -22.98 -5.71 -18.45
CA GLU A 206 -22.86 -7.12 -18.82
C GLU A 206 -21.40 -7.42 -19.20
N GLY A 207 -20.80 -8.41 -18.53
CA GLY A 207 -19.43 -8.85 -18.80
C GLY A 207 -18.31 -8.07 -18.09
N LYS A 208 -18.61 -7.19 -17.14
CA LYS A 208 -17.57 -6.49 -16.33
C LYS A 208 -17.16 -7.26 -15.07
N TYR A 209 -15.93 -7.03 -14.65
CA TYR A 209 -15.26 -7.75 -13.58
C TYR A 209 -15.55 -7.14 -12.20
N TYR A 210 -15.86 -7.98 -11.21
CA TYR A 210 -16.10 -7.58 -9.82
C TYR A 210 -14.95 -8.04 -8.93
N ASP A 211 -14.66 -7.29 -7.86
CA ASP A 211 -13.75 -7.77 -6.81
C ASP A 211 -14.47 -8.64 -5.76
N ARG A 212 -13.69 -9.24 -4.86
CA ARG A 212 -14.21 -10.10 -3.77
C ARG A 212 -15.04 -9.36 -2.72
N LYS A 213 -15.02 -8.03 -2.72
CA LYS A 213 -15.80 -7.15 -1.83
C LYS A 213 -17.09 -6.65 -2.50
N GLY A 214 -17.23 -6.92 -3.80
CA GLY A 214 -18.40 -6.65 -4.61
C GLY A 214 -18.37 -5.31 -5.34
N TRP A 215 -17.22 -4.67 -5.51
CA TRP A 215 -17.15 -3.40 -6.24
C TRP A 215 -17.13 -3.61 -7.75
N VAL A 216 -17.83 -2.73 -8.47
CA VAL A 216 -17.81 -2.69 -9.94
C VAL A 216 -16.64 -1.84 -10.41
N TYR A 217 -15.75 -2.45 -11.20
CA TYR A 217 -14.64 -1.75 -11.85
C TYR A 217 -14.97 -1.52 -13.32
N TYR A 218 -14.84 -0.27 -13.78
CA TYR A 218 -14.95 0.07 -15.19
C TYR A 218 -13.73 0.88 -15.66
N GLY A 219 -13.30 0.61 -16.90
CA GLY A 219 -12.39 1.49 -17.63
C GLY A 219 -12.27 1.09 -19.10
N GLU A 220 -12.62 2.01 -20.00
CA GLU A 220 -11.67 2.40 -21.04
C GLU A 220 -10.88 3.60 -20.46
N GLY A 221 -9.57 3.47 -20.30
CA GLY A 221 -8.72 4.53 -19.72
C GLY A 221 -8.60 4.51 -18.18
N PRO A 222 -7.91 5.50 -17.59
CA PRO A 222 -7.47 5.47 -16.19
C PRO A 222 -8.67 5.29 -15.25
N PHE A 223 -8.63 4.19 -14.50
CA PHE A 223 -9.78 3.55 -13.86
C PHE A 223 -10.59 4.49 -12.96
N HIS A 224 -11.88 4.64 -13.26
CA HIS A 224 -12.86 5.20 -12.35
C HIS A 224 -13.53 4.04 -11.59
N CYS A 225 -13.25 3.91 -10.29
CA CYS A 225 -14.02 3.01 -9.42
C CYS A 225 -15.22 3.77 -8.86
N PHE A 226 -16.41 3.19 -8.95
CA PHE A 226 -17.59 3.71 -8.26
C PHE A 226 -17.89 2.90 -7.02
N ASP A 227 -18.43 3.59 -6.02
CA ASP A 227 -18.90 2.96 -4.80
C ASP A 227 -20.24 2.20 -5.05
N LEU A 228 -20.23 1.17 -5.91
CA LEU A 228 -21.35 0.27 -6.14
C LEU A 228 -20.99 -1.13 -5.65
N GLN A 229 -21.53 -1.56 -4.51
CA GLN A 229 -21.27 -2.89 -3.95
C GLN A 229 -22.32 -3.92 -4.41
N ILE A 230 -21.91 -5.15 -4.73
CA ILE A 230 -22.78 -6.29 -5.12
C ILE A 230 -23.92 -6.46 -4.12
N LYS A 231 -23.69 -6.26 -2.82
CA LYS A 231 -24.73 -6.37 -1.80
C LYS A 231 -25.88 -5.36 -1.93
N GLU A 232 -25.67 -4.28 -2.69
CA GLU A 232 -26.70 -3.29 -3.06
C GLU A 232 -27.41 -3.68 -4.36
N LEU A 233 -26.80 -4.55 -5.17
CA LEU A 233 -27.37 -5.12 -6.40
C LEU A 233 -28.19 -6.40 -6.15
N VAL A 234 -27.90 -7.12 -5.06
CA VAL A 234 -28.54 -8.42 -4.70
C VAL A 234 -29.69 -8.24 -3.69
N LYS A 235 -29.97 -7.01 -3.25
CA LYS A 235 -31.16 -6.74 -2.43
C LYS A 235 -32.38 -6.59 -3.33
N ASN A 236 -33.18 -7.66 -3.39
CA ASN A 236 -34.59 -7.61 -3.78
C ASN A 236 -35.36 -6.58 -2.96
#